data_AF-A0A1Q5ZWJ1-F1
#
_entry.id   AF-A0A1Q5ZWJ1-F1
#
_cell.length_a   1.000
_cell.length_b   1.000
_cell.length_c   1.000
_cell.angle_alpha   90.00
_cell.angle_beta   90.00
_cell.angle_gamma   90.00
#
_symmetry.space_group_name_H-M   'P 1'
#
loop_
_entity.id
_entity.type
_entity.pdbx_description
1 polymer ?
#
loop_
_entity_poly.entity_id
_entity_poly.type
_entity_poly.pdbx_seq_one_letter_code
_entity_poly.pdbx_strand_id
1 'polypeptide(L)'
;MNEATLEARLHGVLETLFPTFRQMKVVHQGSFSIHFGHRAVKVDLKDPSNYPKRAIFDMLLTCEDLNIMLVELKTEGHTITPEDIEQGLSYGRLIHPMPPLVLLSNGTDNFLFDTYTKKPIDQTVIDLDFIKKRIDLNFGLKTRDFASVVNFLLNREPELVGKVFRGISKKNFERQMGGLGELNKAIAPTFQIKRRLVRRLYRQTLTQPGLFGLIGPAFSGKTCILYQFFRNYGYQKDMYVLYIDLKDWNYSLFQQLANAFQKETKGSVSTAQIKDWIMDLLNNEDDTRLVILLDNLQRDVKDNLTNEILELVDLFEGSKHSIIYTLDEKKYADLTLIEDRNYKNIIGHLTKRFYVTELNNKEYTWVNQYMYKAVKVIISGGGQLTAEYRELRILRKLAAACKVLSTINGRR
;
A
#
# COMPACT_ATOMS: atom_id res chain seq x y z
N MET A 1 -14.69 26.01 27.76
CA MET A 1 -13.83 25.56 26.65
C MET A 1 -14.73 25.40 25.44
N ASN A 2 -14.39 25.98 24.28
CA ASN A 2 -15.22 25.80 23.07
C ASN A 2 -14.92 24.43 22.42
N GLU A 3 -15.83 23.93 21.58
CA GLU A 3 -15.74 22.63 20.90
C GLU A 3 -14.47 22.50 20.05
N ALA A 4 -14.11 23.55 19.31
CA ALA A 4 -12.89 23.59 18.50
C ALA A 4 -11.60 23.41 19.33
N THR A 5 -11.58 23.86 20.59
CA THR A 5 -10.44 23.68 21.51
C THR A 5 -10.36 22.25 22.04
N LEU A 6 -11.51 21.57 22.19
CA LEU A 6 -11.59 20.17 22.58
C LEU A 6 -11.10 19.26 21.44
N GLU A 7 -11.53 19.55 20.22
CA GLU A 7 -11.12 18.82 19.01
C GLU A 7 -9.62 18.96 18.74
N ALA A 8 -9.07 20.17 18.83
CA ALA A 8 -7.64 20.40 18.64
C ALA A 8 -6.78 19.66 19.68
N ARG A 9 -7.27 19.56 20.92
CA ARG A 9 -6.59 18.82 22.00
C ARG A 9 -6.65 17.32 21.79
N LEU A 10 -7.82 16.79 21.44
CA LEU A 10 -7.98 15.38 21.10
C LEU A 10 -7.07 14.99 19.93
N HIS A 11 -7.02 15.82 18.90
CA HIS A 11 -6.14 15.62 17.75
C HIS A 11 -4.67 15.54 18.17
N GLY A 12 -4.18 16.46 19.00
CA GLY A 12 -2.79 16.43 19.49
C GLY A 12 -2.45 15.19 20.33
N VAL A 13 -3.38 14.72 21.16
CA VAL A 13 -3.22 13.50 21.97
C VAL A 13 -3.19 12.26 21.07
N LEU A 14 -4.11 12.17 20.10
CA LEU A 14 -4.14 11.08 19.13
C LEU A 14 -2.90 11.07 18.22
N GLU A 15 -2.41 12.24 17.80
CA GLU A 15 -1.18 12.36 16.98
C GLU A 15 0.09 11.93 17.69
N THR A 16 0.11 12.05 19.03
CA THR A 16 1.24 11.69 19.87
C THR A 16 1.24 10.19 20.17
N LEU A 17 0.08 9.63 20.50
CA LEU A 17 -0.06 8.24 20.92
C LEU A 17 -0.24 7.27 19.75
N PHE A 18 -0.82 7.74 18.65
CA PHE A 18 -1.12 6.95 17.45
C PHE A 18 -0.47 7.57 16.19
N PRO A 19 0.88 7.63 16.09
CA PRO A 19 1.56 8.25 14.96
C PRO A 19 1.23 7.60 13.60
N THR A 20 0.77 6.34 13.60
CA THR A 20 0.27 5.63 12.41
C THR A 20 -1.06 6.21 11.88
N PHE A 21 -1.83 6.90 12.73
CA PHE A 21 -3.07 7.59 12.38
C PHE A 21 -2.84 9.01 11.81
N ARG A 22 -1.60 9.54 11.82
CA ARG A 22 -1.24 10.85 11.21
C ARG A 22 -1.57 11.00 9.72
N GLN A 23 -1.87 9.90 9.05
CA GLN A 23 -2.19 9.87 7.62
C GLN A 23 -3.65 9.45 7.35
N MET A 24 -4.48 9.35 8.39
CA MET A 24 -5.92 9.36 8.26
C MET A 24 -6.34 10.82 8.30
N LYS A 25 -6.93 11.30 7.22
CA LYS A 25 -7.67 12.54 7.29
C LYS A 25 -8.87 12.20 8.18
N VAL A 26 -8.87 12.65 9.44
CA VAL A 26 -10.08 12.59 10.27
C VAL A 26 -11.06 13.55 9.62
N VAL A 27 -11.73 13.07 8.56
CA VAL A 27 -12.88 13.75 8.00
C VAL A 27 -13.96 13.49 9.03
N HIS A 28 -14.26 14.53 9.80
CA HIS A 28 -15.45 14.62 10.62
C HIS A 28 -16.67 14.35 9.72
N GLN A 29 -17.08 13.09 9.59
CA GLN A 29 -18.35 12.72 8.97
C GLN A 29 -19.37 12.53 10.08
N GLY A 30 -20.12 13.60 10.34
CA GLY A 30 -21.60 13.61 10.27
C GLY A 30 -22.43 12.75 11.22
N SER A 31 -21.84 11.85 12.00
CA SER A 31 -22.53 11.13 13.07
C SER A 31 -21.51 10.49 14.01
N PHE A 32 -21.16 11.20 15.08
CA PHE A 32 -20.66 10.58 16.30
C PHE A 32 -21.90 10.24 17.15
N SER A 33 -22.14 8.95 17.43
CA SER A 33 -23.16 8.57 18.42
C SER A 33 -22.56 8.67 19.81
N ILE A 34 -22.62 9.88 20.38
CA ILE A 34 -22.29 10.13 21.78
C ILE A 34 -23.41 9.53 22.63
N HIS A 35 -23.15 8.41 23.30
CA HIS A 35 -24.06 7.89 24.30
C HIS A 35 -23.74 8.54 25.64
N PHE A 36 -24.46 9.62 25.97
CA PHE A 36 -24.59 10.06 27.35
C PHE A 36 -25.53 9.10 28.06
N GLY A 37 -25.13 8.59 29.23
CA GLY A 37 -26.00 7.77 30.07
C GLY A 37 -27.40 8.39 30.28
N HIS A 38 -28.38 7.52 30.46
CA HIS A 38 -29.80 7.72 30.82
C HIS A 38 -30.65 8.88 30.24
N ARG A 39 -30.16 9.75 29.36
CA ARG A 39 -31.03 10.63 28.54
C ARG A 39 -30.48 10.80 27.14
N ALA A 40 -31.24 10.28 26.17
CA ALA A 40 -31.05 10.59 24.76
C ALA A 40 -31.53 12.02 24.46
N VAL A 41 -30.60 12.91 24.11
CA VAL A 41 -30.92 14.23 23.55
C VAL A 41 -30.42 14.25 22.11
N LYS A 42 -31.35 14.40 21.16
CA LYS A 42 -31.01 14.77 19.78
C LYS A 42 -30.62 16.25 19.78
N VAL A 43 -29.36 16.54 19.47
CA VAL A 43 -28.92 17.91 19.23
C VAL A 43 -29.14 18.19 17.74
N ASP A 44 -30.22 18.89 17.41
CA ASP A 44 -30.36 19.58 16.14
C ASP A 44 -29.45 20.82 16.18
N LEU A 45 -28.67 21.05 15.12
CA LEU A 45 -27.67 22.12 14.99
C LEU A 45 -28.31 23.52 14.79
N LYS A 46 -29.29 23.89 15.63
CA LYS A 46 -29.82 25.26 15.69
C LYS A 46 -29.94 25.71 17.15
N ASP A 47 -28.93 26.48 17.56
CA ASP A 47 -28.75 27.25 18.80
C ASP A 47 -28.73 26.47 20.13
N PRO A 48 -27.69 26.68 20.97
CA PRO A 48 -28.01 27.19 22.31
C PRO A 48 -26.91 28.06 22.93
N SER A 49 -27.22 29.35 23.00
CA SER A 49 -26.54 30.38 23.79
C SER A 49 -26.75 30.29 25.32
N ASN A 50 -27.07 29.13 25.92
CA ASN A 50 -27.66 29.12 27.28
C ASN A 50 -27.13 28.18 28.37
N TYR A 51 -26.06 27.39 28.21
CA TYR A 51 -25.51 26.64 29.35
C TYR A 51 -23.97 26.57 29.37
N PRO A 52 -23.29 27.59 29.93
CA PRO A 52 -21.89 27.50 30.27
C PRO A 52 -21.74 26.83 31.65
N LYS A 53 -20.75 25.94 31.79
CA LYS A 53 -20.28 25.28 33.04
C LYS A 53 -20.90 23.91 33.35
N ARG A 54 -20.30 22.85 32.80
CA ARG A 54 -19.68 21.76 33.57
C ARG A 54 -18.92 20.84 32.61
N ALA A 55 -17.71 20.49 33.02
CA ALA A 55 -16.70 19.77 32.25
C ALA A 55 -17.21 18.40 31.77
N ILE A 56 -17.13 18.16 30.46
CA ILE A 56 -17.41 16.87 29.81
C ILE A 56 -16.10 16.50 29.12
N PHE A 57 -15.36 15.53 29.67
CA PHE A 57 -14.06 15.14 29.11
C PHE A 57 -13.82 13.62 29.12
N ASP A 58 -14.88 12.82 29.16
CA ASP A 58 -14.79 11.37 29.03
C ASP A 58 -15.23 10.98 27.62
N MET A 59 -14.28 10.51 26.80
CA MET A 59 -14.52 10.10 25.42
C MET A 59 -14.29 8.60 25.28
N LEU A 60 -15.31 7.88 24.83
CA LEU A 60 -15.21 6.46 24.55
C LEU A 60 -14.92 6.24 23.07
N LEU A 61 -13.77 5.64 22.76
CA LEU A 61 -13.43 5.20 21.42
C LEU A 61 -14.03 3.82 21.19
N THR A 62 -14.87 3.72 20.16
CA THR A 62 -15.55 2.48 19.78
C THR A 62 -15.25 2.09 18.35
N CYS A 63 -15.33 0.79 18.05
CA CYS A 63 -15.32 0.25 16.70
C CYS A 63 -16.30 -0.90 16.62
N GLU A 64 -17.29 -0.83 15.70
CA GLU A 64 -18.35 -1.84 15.55
C GLU A 64 -18.97 -2.25 16.93
N ASP A 65 -19.33 -1.25 17.74
CA ASP A 65 -19.91 -1.41 19.09
C ASP A 65 -18.98 -2.04 20.16
N LEU A 66 -17.71 -2.31 19.83
CA LEU A 66 -16.68 -2.69 20.78
C LEU A 66 -15.95 -1.46 21.33
N ASN A 67 -15.89 -1.37 22.65
CA ASN A 67 -15.17 -0.30 23.33
C ASN A 67 -13.67 -0.59 23.29
N ILE A 68 -12.89 0.31 22.69
CA ILE A 68 -11.43 0.16 22.51
C ILE A 68 -10.67 0.89 23.60
N MET A 69 -11.07 2.12 23.90
CA MET A 69 -10.36 2.94 24.86
C MET A 69 -11.26 4.02 25.43
N LEU A 70 -11.23 4.21 26.74
CA LEU A 70 -11.76 5.40 27.37
C LEU A 70 -10.65 6.44 27.44
N VAL A 71 -10.91 7.65 26.97
CA VAL A 71 -9.99 8.80 27.04
C VAL A 71 -10.57 9.82 27.99
N GLU A 72 -9.89 10.03 29.10
CA GLU A 72 -10.22 11.06 30.07
C GLU A 72 -9.25 12.24 29.91
N LEU A 73 -9.79 13.38 29.47
CA LEU A 73 -9.00 14.59 29.27
C LEU A 73 -9.09 15.49 30.51
N LYS A 74 -7.94 15.88 31.05
CA LYS A 74 -7.83 16.90 32.09
C LYS A 74 -7.54 18.25 31.46
N THR A 75 -7.77 19.31 32.23
CA THR A 75 -7.40 20.66 31.81
C THR A 75 -5.89 20.78 31.63
N GLU A 76 -5.47 21.54 30.62
CA GLU A 76 -4.05 21.80 30.35
C GLU A 76 -3.34 22.40 31.57
N GLY A 77 -2.19 21.82 31.93
CA GLY A 77 -1.44 22.16 33.15
C GLY A 77 -1.95 21.51 34.44
N HIS A 78 -3.00 20.67 34.38
CA HIS A 78 -3.43 19.86 35.52
C HIS A 78 -2.46 18.69 35.72
N THR A 79 -1.84 18.59 36.90
CA THR A 79 -1.05 17.42 37.28
C THR A 79 -1.99 16.23 37.50
N ILE A 80 -1.85 15.18 36.70
CA ILE A 80 -2.66 13.96 36.83
C ILE A 80 -2.35 13.30 38.18
N THR A 81 -3.36 13.14 39.03
CA THR A 81 -3.22 12.58 40.39
C THR A 81 -3.61 11.10 40.46
N PRO A 82 -3.25 10.38 41.54
CA PRO A 82 -3.73 9.02 41.77
C PRO A 82 -5.26 8.90 41.78
N GLU A 83 -5.96 9.92 42.29
CA GLU A 83 -7.42 9.99 42.31
C GLU A 83 -7.99 10.09 40.88
N ASP A 84 -7.34 10.85 40.00
CA ASP A 84 -7.72 10.91 38.58
C ASP A 84 -7.60 9.52 37.92
N ILE A 85 -6.50 8.82 38.18
CA ILE A 85 -6.25 7.48 37.63
C ILE A 85 -7.29 6.48 38.14
N GLU A 86 -7.61 6.51 39.43
CA GLU A 86 -8.63 5.66 40.02
C GLU A 86 -10.02 5.97 39.46
N GLN A 87 -10.32 7.25 39.26
CA GLN A 87 -11.55 7.72 38.63
C GLN A 87 -11.70 7.18 37.20
N GLY A 88 -10.71 7.39 36.33
CA GLY A 88 -10.74 6.93 34.95
C GLY A 88 -10.82 5.41 34.81
N LEU A 89 -10.08 4.67 35.64
CA LEU A 89 -10.16 3.19 35.69
C LEU A 89 -11.51 2.69 36.19
N SER A 90 -12.11 3.38 37.17
CA SER A 90 -13.44 3.04 37.69
C SER A 90 -14.50 3.28 36.63
N TYR A 91 -14.44 4.39 35.90
CA TYR A 91 -15.34 4.64 34.78
C TYR A 91 -15.17 3.64 33.65
N GLY A 92 -13.92 3.34 33.26
CA GLY A 92 -13.63 2.32 32.23
C GLY A 92 -14.22 0.95 32.57
N ARG A 93 -14.26 0.57 33.85
CA ARG A 93 -14.83 -0.72 34.30
C ARG A 93 -16.36 -0.76 34.34
N LEU A 94 -17.02 0.39 34.42
CA LEU A 94 -18.49 0.50 34.44
C LEU A 94 -19.11 0.47 33.04
N ILE A 95 -18.29 0.64 32.00
CA ILE A 95 -18.71 0.64 30.60
C ILE A 95 -18.82 -0.81 30.10
N HIS A 96 -19.89 -1.13 29.36
CA HIS A 96 -20.09 -2.45 28.75
C HIS A 96 -20.24 -2.34 27.22
N PRO A 97 -19.49 -3.15 26.43
CA PRO A 97 -18.37 -4.02 26.84
C PRO A 97 -17.19 -3.22 27.44
N MET A 98 -16.43 -3.77 28.38
CA MET A 98 -15.39 -3.02 29.12
C MET A 98 -14.23 -2.61 28.21
N PRO A 99 -13.95 -1.31 27.96
CA PRO A 99 -12.79 -0.90 27.17
C PRO A 99 -11.51 -1.50 27.74
N PRO A 100 -10.64 -2.11 26.93
CA PRO A 100 -9.41 -2.73 27.40
C PRO A 100 -8.37 -1.70 27.88
N LEU A 101 -8.49 -0.44 27.44
CA LEU A 101 -7.56 0.63 27.73
C LEU A 101 -8.26 1.85 28.34
N VAL A 102 -7.59 2.52 29.27
CA VAL A 102 -7.92 3.87 29.72
C VAL A 102 -6.72 4.77 29.48
N LEU A 103 -6.94 5.90 28.85
CA LEU A 103 -5.95 6.95 28.63
C LEU A 103 -6.33 8.17 29.44
N LEU A 104 -5.44 8.62 30.31
CA LEU A 104 -5.52 9.93 30.96
C LEU A 104 -4.54 10.89 30.28
N SER A 105 -5.03 12.06 29.90
CA SER A 105 -4.19 13.09 29.27
C SER A 105 -4.54 14.48 29.77
N ASN A 106 -3.53 15.28 30.10
CA ASN A 106 -3.66 16.72 30.38
C ASN A 106 -3.19 17.58 29.19
N GLY A 107 -2.97 16.97 28.02
CA GLY A 107 -2.45 17.62 26.81
C GLY A 107 -0.92 17.65 26.70
N THR A 108 -0.17 17.45 27.79
CA THR A 108 1.30 17.33 27.79
C THR A 108 1.76 15.94 28.17
N ASP A 109 1.17 15.39 29.23
CA ASP A 109 1.45 14.07 29.78
C ASP A 109 0.31 13.12 29.39
N ASN A 110 0.69 11.92 28.96
CA ASN A 110 -0.24 10.87 28.56
C ASN A 110 0.06 9.61 29.34
N PHE A 111 -0.91 9.14 30.12
CA PHE A 111 -0.80 7.92 30.92
C PHE A 111 -1.80 6.89 30.44
N LEU A 112 -1.28 5.77 29.94
CA LEU A 112 -2.09 4.66 29.46
C LEU A 112 -2.15 3.56 30.53
N PHE A 113 -3.34 3.03 30.75
CA PHE A 113 -3.60 1.96 31.70
C PHE A 113 -4.36 0.81 31.06
N ASP A 114 -4.06 -0.40 31.52
CA ASP A 114 -4.89 -1.56 31.25
C ASP A 114 -6.08 -1.57 32.23
N THR A 115 -7.30 -1.45 31.71
CA THR A 115 -8.54 -1.30 32.51
C THR A 115 -8.77 -2.48 33.44
N TYR A 116 -8.35 -3.68 33.02
CA TYR A 116 -8.55 -4.91 33.78
C TYR A 116 -7.53 -5.04 34.92
N THR A 117 -6.24 -4.88 34.64
CA THR A 117 -5.17 -5.06 35.63
C THR A 117 -4.87 -3.81 36.46
N LYS A 118 -5.38 -2.64 36.07
CA LYS A 118 -5.06 -1.31 36.62
C LYS A 118 -3.58 -0.93 36.53
N LYS A 119 -2.77 -1.69 35.79
CA LYS A 119 -1.33 -1.44 35.69
C LYS A 119 -1.06 -0.37 34.62
N PRO A 120 -0.14 0.57 34.88
CA PRO A 120 0.32 1.49 33.86
C PRO A 120 1.00 0.70 32.73
N ILE A 121 0.78 1.16 31.51
CA ILE A 121 1.43 0.64 30.30
C ILE A 121 2.53 1.63 29.93
N ASP A 122 3.77 1.18 30.08
CA ASP A 122 4.96 1.98 29.78
C ASP A 122 5.28 1.93 28.28
N GLN A 123 4.36 2.44 27.47
CA GLN A 123 4.54 2.58 26.03
C GLN A 123 4.15 3.98 25.58
N THR A 124 5.12 4.67 24.97
CA THR A 124 4.97 6.02 24.43
C THR A 124 4.32 6.05 23.05
N VAL A 125 4.23 4.90 22.38
CA VAL A 125 3.64 4.73 21.05
C VAL A 125 2.75 3.50 21.05
N ILE A 126 1.48 3.68 20.71
CA ILE A 126 0.50 2.61 20.59
C ILE A 126 0.39 2.21 19.11
N ASP A 127 0.84 1.02 18.77
CA ASP A 127 0.65 0.42 17.45
C ASP A 127 -0.54 -0.56 17.43
N LEU A 128 -0.97 -0.92 16.21
CA LEU A 128 -2.10 -1.83 16.02
C LEU A 128 -1.83 -3.23 16.59
N ASP A 129 -0.56 -3.67 16.64
CA ASP A 129 -0.18 -4.97 17.19
C ASP A 129 -0.26 -4.98 18.74
N PHE A 130 -0.07 -3.83 19.41
CA PHE A 130 -0.26 -3.67 20.85
C PHE A 130 -1.75 -3.71 21.24
N ILE A 131 -2.59 -2.94 20.53
CA ILE A 131 -4.05 -2.94 20.73
C ILE A 131 -4.59 -4.36 20.54
N LYS A 132 -4.12 -5.05 19.50
CA LYS A 132 -4.46 -6.45 19.20
C LYS A 132 -4.15 -7.39 20.35
N LYS A 133 -2.93 -7.36 20.91
CA LYS A 133 -2.55 -8.21 22.05
C LYS A 133 -3.44 -7.98 23.27
N ARG A 134 -3.87 -6.74 23.52
CA ARG A 134 -4.70 -6.40 24.70
C ARG A 134 -6.17 -6.77 24.52
N ILE A 135 -6.70 -6.61 23.31
CA ILE A 135 -8.04 -7.12 22.97
C ILE A 135 -8.05 -8.65 23.07
N ASP A 136 -7.03 -9.32 22.52
CA ASP A 136 -6.88 -10.78 22.57
C ASP A 136 -6.78 -11.32 24.01
N LEU A 137 -6.05 -10.61 24.89
CA LEU A 137 -5.86 -10.98 26.30
C LEU A 137 -7.12 -10.77 27.16
N ASN A 138 -7.86 -9.68 26.95
CA ASN A 138 -8.92 -9.25 27.87
C ASN A 138 -10.32 -9.74 27.49
N PHE A 139 -10.54 -10.15 26.24
CA PHE A 139 -11.88 -10.49 25.78
C PHE A 139 -12.10 -11.96 25.41
N GLY A 140 -11.04 -12.77 25.30
CA GLY A 140 -11.19 -14.16 24.82
C GLY A 140 -11.90 -14.25 23.45
N LEU A 141 -11.95 -13.14 22.71
CA LEU A 141 -12.63 -13.02 21.43
C LEU A 141 -11.77 -13.76 20.41
N LYS A 142 -12.20 -14.96 20.07
CA LYS A 142 -11.63 -15.79 19.00
C LYS A 142 -11.54 -14.98 17.71
N THR A 143 -10.39 -14.37 17.42
CA THR A 143 -9.71 -14.20 16.11
C THR A 143 -10.51 -13.81 14.85
N ARG A 144 -11.83 -13.60 14.92
CA ARG A 144 -12.74 -13.31 13.81
C ARG A 144 -13.02 -11.82 13.64
N ASP A 145 -13.00 -11.04 14.72
CA ASP A 145 -13.42 -9.62 14.67
C ASP A 145 -12.31 -8.64 14.25
N PHE A 146 -11.02 -8.97 14.38
CA PHE A 146 -9.98 -8.07 13.83
C PHE A 146 -10.00 -8.05 12.30
N ALA A 147 -10.35 -9.18 11.68
CA ALA A 147 -10.57 -9.25 10.24
C ALA A 147 -11.79 -8.41 9.83
N SER A 148 -12.86 -8.37 10.62
CA SER A 148 -14.02 -7.51 10.34
C SER A 148 -13.66 -6.03 10.49
N VAL A 149 -12.89 -5.65 11.52
CA VAL A 149 -12.43 -4.26 11.72
C VAL A 149 -11.49 -3.80 10.60
N VAL A 150 -10.53 -4.62 10.18
CA VAL A 150 -9.67 -4.27 9.04
C VAL A 150 -10.48 -4.24 7.74
N ASN A 151 -11.40 -5.18 7.53
CA ASN A 151 -12.30 -5.13 6.37
C ASN A 151 -13.21 -3.89 6.41
N PHE A 152 -13.71 -3.49 7.58
CA PHE A 152 -14.52 -2.29 7.78
C PHE A 152 -13.74 -1.00 7.46
N LEU A 153 -12.49 -0.90 7.93
CA LEU A 153 -11.62 0.24 7.65
C LEU A 153 -11.21 0.29 6.17
N LEU A 154 -10.91 -0.85 5.55
CA LEU A 154 -10.58 -0.93 4.12
C LEU A 154 -11.80 -0.64 3.23
N ASN A 155 -13.01 -1.03 3.65
CA ASN A 155 -14.27 -0.73 2.95
C ASN A 155 -14.65 0.76 3.02
N ARG A 156 -14.16 1.53 4.00
CA ARG A 156 -14.55 2.94 4.20
C ARG A 156 -13.48 3.95 3.84
N GLU A 157 -12.21 3.54 3.75
CA GLU A 157 -11.10 4.41 3.36
C GLU A 157 -10.31 3.85 2.16
N PRO A 158 -10.64 4.27 0.93
CA PRO A 158 -9.91 3.89 -0.29
C PRO A 158 -8.40 4.20 -0.20
N GLU A 159 -8.00 5.21 0.57
CA GLU A 159 -6.60 5.55 0.79
C GLU A 159 -5.81 4.44 1.52
N LEU A 160 -6.45 3.72 2.45
CA LEU A 160 -5.82 2.61 3.17
C LEU A 160 -5.57 1.42 2.25
N VAL A 161 -6.54 1.11 1.37
CA VAL A 161 -6.38 0.07 0.33
C VAL A 161 -5.18 0.40 -0.56
N GLY A 162 -5.05 1.66 -0.97
CA GLY A 162 -3.90 2.13 -1.73
C GLY A 162 -2.55 1.95 -1.01
N LYS A 163 -2.51 2.15 0.31
CA LYS A 163 -1.30 1.85 1.13
C LYS A 163 -1.01 0.35 1.18
N VAL A 164 -2.02 -0.50 1.29
CA VAL A 164 -1.85 -1.96 1.25
C VAL A 164 -1.32 -2.41 -0.11
N PHE A 165 -1.85 -1.88 -1.23
CA PHE A 165 -1.32 -2.16 -2.57
C PHE A 165 0.16 -1.80 -2.71
N ARG A 166 0.60 -0.67 -2.13
CA ARG A 166 2.02 -0.30 -2.09
C ARG A 166 2.84 -1.30 -1.29
N GLY A 167 2.34 -1.74 -0.13
CA GLY A 167 2.98 -2.75 0.71
C GLY A 167 3.17 -4.09 -0.01
N ILE A 168 2.11 -4.58 -0.65
CA ILE A 168 2.12 -5.80 -1.47
C ILE A 168 3.14 -5.67 -2.61
N SER A 169 3.09 -4.57 -3.35
CA SER A 169 3.99 -4.30 -4.47
C SER A 169 5.46 -4.29 -4.03
N LYS A 170 5.75 -3.58 -2.92
CA LYS A 170 7.08 -3.52 -2.33
C LYS A 170 7.60 -4.92 -2.01
N LYS A 171 6.82 -5.72 -1.27
CA LYS A 171 7.19 -7.10 -0.90
C LYS A 171 7.40 -7.99 -2.13
N ASN A 172 6.54 -7.87 -3.13
CA ASN A 172 6.65 -8.64 -4.37
C ASN A 172 7.91 -8.27 -5.17
N PHE A 173 8.25 -6.97 -5.26
CA PHE A 173 9.50 -6.55 -5.88
C PHE A 173 10.73 -6.99 -5.08
N GLU A 174 10.70 -6.91 -3.75
CA GLU A 174 11.80 -7.36 -2.87
C GLU A 174 12.17 -8.83 -3.12
N ARG A 175 11.19 -9.70 -3.41
CA ARG A 175 11.45 -11.11 -3.79
C ARG A 175 12.23 -11.23 -5.10
N GLN A 176 12.11 -10.25 -6.01
CA GLN A 176 12.80 -10.20 -7.30
C GLN A 176 14.13 -9.44 -7.24
N MET A 177 14.47 -8.85 -6.09
CA MET A 177 15.73 -8.16 -5.86
C MET A 177 16.84 -9.12 -5.45
N GLY A 178 18.07 -8.78 -5.86
CA GLY A 178 19.29 -9.46 -5.44
C GLY A 178 20.52 -8.58 -5.63
N GLY A 179 21.67 -9.11 -5.22
CA GLY A 179 22.96 -8.48 -5.46
C GLY A 179 23.29 -8.32 -6.95
N LEU A 180 24.29 -7.49 -7.25
CA LEU A 180 24.76 -7.25 -8.63
C LEU A 180 25.05 -8.56 -9.39
N GLY A 181 25.71 -9.52 -8.71
CA GLY A 181 26.07 -10.83 -9.25
C GLY A 181 24.99 -11.91 -9.16
N GLU A 182 23.86 -11.66 -8.51
CA GLU A 182 22.75 -12.63 -8.41
C GLU A 182 21.86 -12.58 -9.65
N LEU A 183 22.33 -13.17 -10.75
CA LEU A 183 21.69 -13.08 -12.07
C LEU A 183 20.36 -13.86 -12.18
N ASN A 184 20.03 -14.68 -11.19
CA ASN A 184 18.73 -15.33 -11.03
C ASN A 184 17.65 -14.35 -10.54
N LYS A 185 18.03 -13.25 -9.90
CA LYS A 185 17.13 -12.15 -9.50
C LYS A 185 17.04 -11.13 -10.62
N ALA A 186 15.83 -10.72 -11.01
CA ALA A 186 15.65 -9.77 -12.11
C ALA A 186 16.24 -8.39 -11.80
N ILE A 187 16.11 -7.93 -10.55
CA ILE A 187 16.40 -6.56 -10.13
C ILE A 187 17.69 -6.54 -9.29
N ALA A 188 18.64 -5.67 -9.65
CA ALA A 188 19.77 -5.30 -8.79
C ALA A 188 19.58 -3.86 -8.28
N PRO A 189 19.11 -3.63 -7.04
CA PRO A 189 18.81 -2.26 -6.56
C PRO A 189 20.00 -1.31 -6.63
N THR A 190 21.21 -1.83 -6.44
CA THR A 190 22.48 -1.09 -6.49
C THR A 190 22.97 -0.82 -7.92
N PHE A 191 22.35 -1.42 -8.93
CA PHE A 191 22.70 -1.25 -10.34
C PHE A 191 21.44 -1.22 -11.22
N GLN A 192 20.90 -0.03 -11.42
CA GLN A 192 19.66 0.20 -12.17
C GLN A 192 19.91 1.04 -13.41
N ILE A 193 19.75 0.42 -14.59
CA ILE A 193 19.84 1.11 -15.88
C ILE A 193 18.52 1.82 -16.16
N LYS A 194 18.54 3.16 -16.16
CA LYS A 194 17.35 3.98 -16.42
C LYS A 194 16.87 3.84 -17.86
N ARG A 195 15.59 3.53 -18.05
CA ARG A 195 14.96 3.44 -19.38
C ARG A 195 14.07 4.65 -19.65
N ARG A 196 14.22 5.27 -20.82
CA ARG A 196 13.34 6.35 -21.30
C ARG A 196 11.89 5.87 -21.47
N LEU A 197 11.72 4.58 -21.77
CA LEU A 197 10.41 3.95 -21.91
C LEU A 197 9.54 4.12 -20.66
N VAL A 198 10.11 4.12 -19.46
CA VAL A 198 9.40 4.28 -18.17
C VAL A 198 8.62 5.60 -18.15
N ARG A 199 9.25 6.71 -18.53
CA ARG A 199 8.60 8.03 -18.59
C ARG A 199 7.54 8.08 -19.67
N ARG A 200 7.74 7.40 -20.80
CA ARG A 200 6.76 7.33 -21.90
C ARG A 200 5.52 6.57 -21.45
N LEU A 201 5.70 5.46 -20.75
CA LEU A 201 4.62 4.63 -20.21
C LEU A 201 3.80 5.40 -19.18
N TYR A 202 4.46 6.06 -18.23
CA TYR A 202 3.79 6.92 -17.24
C TYR A 202 2.96 8.06 -17.86
N ARG A 203 3.51 8.76 -18.86
CA ARG A 203 2.70 9.80 -19.55
C ARG A 203 1.45 9.22 -20.20
N GLN A 204 1.54 8.00 -20.72
CA GLN A 204 0.44 7.35 -21.41
C GLN A 204 -0.65 6.90 -20.45
N THR A 205 -0.29 6.42 -19.25
CA THR A 205 -1.25 6.14 -18.17
C THR A 205 -1.99 7.39 -17.69
N LEU A 206 -1.42 8.60 -17.89
CA LEU A 206 -2.10 9.86 -17.55
C LEU A 206 -3.02 10.37 -18.66
N THR A 207 -2.60 10.26 -19.93
CA THR A 207 -3.31 10.89 -21.05
C THR A 207 -4.35 10.00 -21.71
N GLN A 208 -4.08 8.69 -21.76
CA GLN A 208 -4.94 7.70 -22.42
C GLN A 208 -4.93 6.41 -21.59
N PRO A 209 -5.55 6.42 -20.39
CA PRO A 209 -5.62 5.24 -19.53
C PRO A 209 -6.19 4.03 -20.28
N GLY A 210 -5.75 2.83 -19.91
CA GLY A 210 -6.20 1.60 -20.55
C GLY A 210 -5.22 0.45 -20.37
N LEU A 211 -5.22 -0.47 -21.34
CA LEU A 211 -4.41 -1.68 -21.34
C LEU A 211 -3.10 -1.48 -22.12
N PHE A 212 -1.97 -1.67 -21.45
CA PHE A 212 -0.64 -1.47 -22.00
C PHE A 212 0.19 -2.75 -21.97
N GLY A 213 0.70 -3.17 -23.13
CA GLY A 213 1.57 -4.34 -23.26
C GLY A 213 3.03 -3.93 -23.36
N LEU A 214 3.85 -4.27 -22.35
CA LEU A 214 5.31 -4.20 -22.41
C LEU A 214 5.86 -5.48 -23.05
N ILE A 215 6.14 -5.42 -24.34
CA ILE A 215 6.47 -6.57 -25.17
C ILE A 215 7.95 -6.55 -25.51
N GLY A 216 8.63 -7.67 -25.35
CA GLY A 216 10.02 -7.79 -25.79
C GLY A 216 10.59 -9.16 -25.48
N PRO A 217 11.79 -9.48 -25.96
CA PRO A 217 12.38 -10.79 -25.75
C PRO A 217 12.61 -11.06 -24.26
N ALA A 218 12.76 -12.33 -23.91
CA ALA A 218 13.27 -12.74 -22.60
C ALA A 218 14.52 -11.93 -22.25
N PHE A 219 14.67 -11.58 -20.97
CA PHE A 219 15.83 -10.86 -20.44
C PHE A 219 16.06 -9.40 -20.89
N SER A 220 15.20 -8.82 -21.73
CA SER A 220 15.25 -7.40 -22.16
C SER A 220 15.08 -6.36 -21.03
N GLY A 221 14.73 -6.79 -19.82
CA GLY A 221 14.58 -5.93 -18.64
C GLY A 221 13.16 -5.42 -18.38
N LYS A 222 12.13 -6.13 -18.86
CA LYS A 222 10.70 -5.82 -18.63
C LYS A 222 10.38 -5.63 -17.13
N THR A 223 10.73 -6.58 -16.27
CA THR A 223 10.59 -6.47 -14.81
C THR A 223 11.32 -5.26 -14.23
N CYS A 224 12.51 -4.92 -14.73
CA CYS A 224 13.24 -3.72 -14.30
C CYS A 224 12.52 -2.42 -14.68
N ILE A 225 11.82 -2.40 -15.81
CA ILE A 225 11.00 -1.25 -16.23
C ILE A 225 9.79 -1.10 -15.31
N LEU A 226 9.09 -2.20 -14.98
CA LEU A 226 7.99 -2.19 -14.01
C LEU A 226 8.47 -1.70 -12.64
N TYR A 227 9.62 -2.20 -12.16
CA TYR A 227 10.19 -1.76 -10.90
C TYR A 227 10.56 -0.27 -10.92
N GLN A 228 11.14 0.23 -12.01
CA GLN A 228 11.42 1.67 -12.16
C GLN A 228 10.15 2.50 -12.19
N PHE A 229 9.08 2.01 -12.81
CA PHE A 229 7.78 2.67 -12.80
C PHE A 229 7.26 2.78 -11.36
N PHE A 230 7.19 1.65 -10.64
CA PHE A 230 6.76 1.63 -9.24
C PHE A 230 7.62 2.53 -8.36
N ARG A 231 8.95 2.47 -8.47
CA ARG A 231 9.86 3.29 -7.67
C ARG A 231 9.70 4.79 -7.93
N ASN A 232 9.48 5.18 -9.20
CA ASN A 232 9.39 6.59 -9.57
C ASN A 232 8.01 7.20 -9.29
N TYR A 233 6.94 6.40 -9.38
CA TYR A 233 5.56 6.90 -9.41
C TYR A 233 4.64 6.26 -8.36
N GLY A 234 4.97 5.09 -7.81
CA GLY A 234 4.11 4.34 -6.89
C GLY A 234 3.91 4.97 -5.52
N TYR A 235 4.64 6.04 -5.19
CA TYR A 235 4.52 6.81 -3.96
C TYR A 235 3.91 8.20 -4.17
N GLN A 236 3.45 8.53 -5.39
CA GLN A 236 2.76 9.78 -5.67
C GLN A 236 1.39 9.82 -4.96
N LYS A 237 0.92 10.99 -4.57
CA LYS A 237 -0.35 11.13 -3.82
C LYS A 237 -1.55 10.70 -4.66
N ASP A 238 -1.51 10.99 -5.96
CA ASP A 238 -2.57 10.77 -6.95
C ASP A 238 -2.42 9.44 -7.72
N MET A 239 -1.57 8.52 -7.25
CA MET A 239 -1.37 7.23 -7.90
C MET A 239 -1.11 6.09 -6.90
N TYR A 240 -1.88 5.03 -7.04
CA TYR A 240 -1.60 3.71 -6.48
C TYR A 240 -1.08 2.79 -7.56
N VAL A 241 -0.03 2.07 -7.23
CA VAL A 241 0.59 1.08 -8.12
C VAL A 241 0.57 -0.26 -7.41
N LEU A 242 -0.09 -1.24 -8.04
CA LEU A 242 -0.21 -2.60 -7.56
C LEU A 242 0.57 -3.54 -8.48
N TYR A 243 1.65 -4.13 -7.98
CA TYR A 243 2.48 -5.08 -8.71
C TYR A 243 2.19 -6.53 -8.31
N ILE A 244 1.91 -7.34 -9.32
CA ILE A 244 1.61 -8.75 -9.21
C ILE A 244 2.53 -9.50 -10.18
N ASP A 245 3.28 -10.46 -9.64
CA ASP A 245 4.11 -11.35 -10.42
C ASP A 245 3.33 -12.62 -10.71
N LEU A 246 3.00 -12.87 -11.97
CA LEU A 246 2.19 -14.00 -12.41
C LEU A 246 3.03 -15.27 -12.65
N LYS A 247 4.32 -15.22 -12.35
CA LYS A 247 5.23 -16.35 -12.50
C LYS A 247 4.92 -17.46 -11.49
N ASP A 248 4.86 -18.71 -11.96
CA ASP A 248 4.75 -19.93 -11.13
C ASP A 248 3.44 -20.06 -10.32
N TRP A 249 2.43 -19.20 -10.56
CA TRP A 249 1.13 -19.26 -9.88
C TRP A 249 0.08 -19.97 -10.73
N ASN A 250 -0.45 -21.08 -10.22
CA ASN A 250 -1.51 -21.88 -10.87
C ASN A 250 -2.93 -21.48 -10.43
N TYR A 251 -3.11 -20.31 -9.81
CA TYR A 251 -4.41 -19.86 -9.29
C TYR A 251 -4.67 -18.36 -9.54
N SER A 252 -5.97 -18.01 -9.49
CA SER A 252 -6.59 -16.69 -9.75
C SER A 252 -5.80 -15.48 -9.25
N LEU A 253 -5.78 -14.41 -10.06
CA LEU A 253 -5.27 -13.07 -9.74
C LEU A 253 -5.90 -12.53 -8.46
N PHE A 254 -7.23 -12.58 -8.36
CA PHE A 254 -7.96 -12.12 -7.19
C PHE A 254 -7.64 -12.97 -5.97
N GLN A 255 -7.42 -14.28 -6.14
CA GLN A 255 -6.98 -15.13 -5.03
C GLN A 255 -5.55 -14.82 -4.57
N GLN A 256 -4.66 -14.45 -5.49
CA GLN A 256 -3.31 -13.98 -5.12
C GLN A 256 -3.38 -12.71 -4.30
N LEU A 257 -4.23 -11.77 -4.71
CA LEU A 257 -4.49 -10.55 -3.96
C LEU A 257 -5.11 -10.84 -2.60
N ALA A 258 -6.15 -11.67 -2.52
CA ALA A 258 -6.77 -12.08 -1.27
C ALA A 258 -5.74 -12.68 -0.29
N ASN A 259 -4.88 -13.58 -0.78
CA ASN A 259 -3.82 -14.19 0.03
C ASN A 259 -2.76 -13.16 0.47
N ALA A 260 -2.43 -12.19 -0.39
CA ALA A 260 -1.47 -11.13 -0.07
C ALA A 260 -2.04 -10.16 0.97
N PHE A 261 -3.31 -9.77 0.81
CA PHE A 261 -4.05 -8.97 1.77
C PHE A 261 -4.17 -9.69 3.11
N GLN A 262 -4.59 -10.95 3.14
CA GLN A 262 -4.66 -11.75 4.37
C GLN A 262 -3.31 -11.82 5.10
N LYS A 263 -2.19 -11.88 4.38
CA LYS A 263 -0.85 -11.82 4.98
C LYS A 263 -0.50 -10.44 5.54
N GLU A 264 -0.95 -9.37 4.91
CA GLU A 264 -0.70 -7.99 5.36
C GLU A 264 -1.59 -7.60 6.54
N THR A 265 -2.88 -7.94 6.46
CA THR A 265 -3.92 -7.57 7.41
C THR A 265 -4.06 -8.56 8.56
N LYS A 266 -3.49 -9.77 8.42
CA LYS A 266 -3.69 -10.92 9.33
C LYS A 266 -5.17 -11.31 9.48
N GLY A 267 -6.04 -10.92 8.54
CA GLY A 267 -7.48 -11.18 8.52
C GLY A 267 -7.93 -12.07 7.36
N SER A 268 -9.09 -12.71 7.45
CA SER A 268 -9.66 -13.46 6.32
C SER A 268 -10.14 -12.49 5.24
N VAL A 269 -9.58 -12.64 4.03
CA VAL A 269 -9.95 -11.84 2.86
C VAL A 269 -10.38 -12.77 1.74
N SER A 270 -11.56 -12.52 1.17
CA SER A 270 -12.10 -13.25 0.02
C SER A 270 -11.80 -12.54 -1.29
N THR A 271 -11.94 -13.26 -2.41
CA THR A 271 -11.80 -12.65 -3.75
C THR A 271 -12.89 -11.63 -4.04
N ALA A 272 -14.11 -11.81 -3.52
CA ALA A 272 -15.20 -10.84 -3.63
C ALA A 272 -14.84 -9.52 -2.94
N GLN A 273 -14.27 -9.58 -1.73
CA GLN A 273 -13.84 -8.38 -1.01
C GLN A 273 -12.74 -7.61 -1.76
N ILE A 274 -11.80 -8.30 -2.40
CA ILE A 274 -10.81 -7.65 -3.26
C ILE A 274 -11.49 -6.89 -4.40
N LYS A 275 -12.52 -7.48 -5.02
CA LYS A 275 -13.27 -6.84 -6.11
C LYS A 275 -14.00 -5.61 -5.61
N ASP A 276 -14.70 -5.71 -4.48
CA ASP A 276 -15.40 -4.59 -3.84
C ASP A 276 -14.43 -3.44 -3.54
N TRP A 277 -13.27 -3.73 -2.96
CA TRP A 277 -12.25 -2.71 -2.69
C TRP A 277 -11.67 -2.08 -3.94
N ILE A 278 -11.49 -2.84 -5.01
CA ILE A 278 -11.08 -2.27 -6.29
C ILE A 278 -12.18 -1.32 -6.76
N MET A 279 -13.43 -1.77 -6.81
CA MET A 279 -14.59 -0.97 -7.22
C MET A 279 -14.73 0.33 -6.42
N ASP A 280 -14.60 0.27 -5.10
CA ASP A 280 -14.63 1.47 -4.23
C ASP A 280 -13.50 2.45 -4.58
N LEU A 281 -12.32 1.93 -4.92
CA LEU A 281 -11.19 2.73 -5.38
C LEU A 281 -11.42 3.36 -6.75
N LEU A 282 -12.16 2.68 -7.64
CA LEU A 282 -12.52 3.20 -8.96
C LEU A 282 -13.60 4.29 -8.84
N ASN A 283 -14.53 4.12 -7.90
CA ASN A 283 -15.67 5.00 -7.66
C ASN A 283 -15.34 6.21 -6.76
N ASN A 284 -14.18 6.22 -6.08
CA ASN A 284 -13.81 7.33 -5.23
C ASN A 284 -13.65 8.64 -6.06
N GLU A 285 -14.27 9.71 -5.58
CA GLU A 285 -14.25 11.04 -6.21
C GLU A 285 -12.86 11.70 -6.24
N ASP A 286 -11.92 11.22 -5.40
CA ASP A 286 -10.53 11.67 -5.44
C ASP A 286 -9.89 11.39 -6.82
N ASP A 287 -9.07 12.30 -7.36
CA ASP A 287 -8.34 12.13 -8.65
C ASP A 287 -7.22 11.05 -8.61
N THR A 288 -7.34 10.07 -7.71
CA THR A 288 -6.35 9.04 -7.49
C THR A 288 -6.45 7.91 -8.52
N ARG A 289 -5.37 7.67 -9.25
CA ARG A 289 -5.29 6.65 -10.31
C ARG A 289 -4.79 5.33 -9.77
N LEU A 290 -5.34 4.22 -10.26
CA LEU A 290 -4.84 2.88 -9.97
C LEU A 290 -4.13 2.34 -11.21
N VAL A 291 -2.89 1.91 -11.05
CA VAL A 291 -2.12 1.25 -12.10
C VAL A 291 -1.74 -0.16 -11.64
N ILE A 292 -2.29 -1.17 -12.29
CA ILE A 292 -1.98 -2.58 -12.00
C ILE A 292 -0.85 -3.03 -12.92
N LEU A 293 0.26 -3.50 -12.35
CA LEU A 293 1.42 -4.05 -13.04
C LEU A 293 1.36 -5.57 -12.97
N LEU A 294 1.15 -6.22 -14.11
CA LEU A 294 1.10 -7.67 -14.26
C LEU A 294 2.39 -8.17 -14.93
N ASP A 295 3.30 -8.76 -14.16
CA ASP A 295 4.56 -9.29 -14.70
C ASP A 295 4.47 -10.77 -15.05
N ASN A 296 5.29 -11.21 -16.00
CA ASN A 296 5.40 -12.60 -16.43
C ASN A 296 4.07 -13.22 -16.86
N LEU A 297 3.25 -12.49 -17.64
CA LEU A 297 2.03 -13.07 -18.21
C LEU A 297 2.41 -14.26 -19.11
N GLN A 298 1.83 -15.43 -18.86
CA GLN A 298 2.05 -16.64 -19.66
C GLN A 298 0.71 -17.19 -20.12
N ARG A 299 0.62 -17.62 -21.38
CA ARG A 299 -0.60 -18.22 -21.95
C ARG A 299 -0.93 -19.59 -21.35
N ASP A 300 0.07 -20.31 -20.82
CA ASP A 300 -0.14 -21.62 -20.18
C ASP A 300 -0.96 -21.54 -18.88
N VAL A 301 -1.29 -20.32 -18.44
CA VAL A 301 -2.26 -20.07 -17.40
C VAL A 301 -3.66 -20.17 -18.00
N LYS A 302 -4.34 -21.29 -17.70
CA LYS A 302 -5.78 -21.59 -17.82
C LYS A 302 -6.66 -20.37 -18.14
N ASP A 303 -7.64 -20.52 -19.04
CA ASP A 303 -8.66 -19.54 -19.49
C ASP A 303 -9.11 -18.51 -18.43
N ASN A 304 -9.17 -18.93 -17.16
CA ASN A 304 -9.44 -18.09 -16.01
C ASN A 304 -8.59 -16.81 -15.89
N LEU A 305 -7.28 -16.82 -16.13
CA LEU A 305 -6.47 -15.59 -15.98
C LEU A 305 -6.79 -14.56 -17.06
N THR A 306 -6.99 -15.01 -18.30
CA THR A 306 -7.43 -14.15 -19.40
C THR A 306 -8.77 -13.52 -19.08
N ASN A 307 -9.72 -14.31 -18.54
CA ASN A 307 -11.03 -13.81 -18.12
C ASN A 307 -10.94 -12.79 -16.98
N GLU A 308 -10.05 -12.98 -16.00
CA GLU A 308 -9.85 -12.01 -14.92
C GLU A 308 -9.20 -10.71 -15.38
N ILE A 309 -8.30 -10.78 -16.36
CA ILE A 309 -7.74 -9.58 -16.99
C ILE A 309 -8.83 -8.84 -17.76
N LEU A 310 -9.66 -9.55 -18.52
CA LEU A 310 -10.81 -8.95 -19.23
C LEU A 310 -11.80 -8.32 -18.24
N GLU A 311 -12.09 -8.99 -17.12
CA GLU A 311 -12.91 -8.44 -16.06
C GLU A 311 -12.32 -7.12 -15.53
N LEU A 312 -11.02 -7.05 -15.24
CA LEU A 312 -10.37 -5.80 -14.83
C LEU A 312 -10.39 -4.72 -15.93
N VAL A 313 -10.27 -5.12 -17.20
CA VAL A 313 -10.32 -4.19 -18.33
C VAL A 313 -11.71 -3.57 -18.44
N ASP A 314 -12.76 -4.37 -18.32
CA ASP A 314 -14.15 -3.91 -18.33
C ASP A 314 -14.42 -2.98 -17.13
N LEU A 315 -13.94 -3.34 -15.93
CA LEU A 315 -14.04 -2.48 -14.75
C LEU A 315 -13.33 -1.12 -14.94
N PHE A 316 -12.26 -1.08 -15.72
CA PHE A 316 -11.45 0.12 -15.94
C PHE A 316 -11.93 0.91 -17.16
N GLU A 317 -12.92 0.43 -17.91
CA GLU A 317 -13.41 1.10 -19.11
C GLU A 317 -13.97 2.51 -18.77
N GLY A 318 -13.60 3.51 -19.58
CA GLY A 318 -14.01 4.90 -19.35
C GLY A 318 -13.40 5.58 -18.11
N SER A 319 -12.51 4.90 -17.38
CA SER A 319 -11.94 5.38 -16.14
C SER A 319 -10.50 5.94 -16.30
N LYS A 320 -9.93 6.45 -15.20
CA LYS A 320 -8.54 6.93 -15.12
C LYS A 320 -7.51 5.85 -14.76
N HIS A 321 -7.96 4.60 -14.61
CA HIS A 321 -7.15 3.48 -14.15
C HIS A 321 -6.49 2.76 -15.32
N SER A 322 -5.43 2.00 -15.08
CA SER A 322 -4.64 1.38 -16.16
C SER A 322 -4.06 0.04 -15.76
N ILE A 323 -3.86 -0.81 -16.75
CA ILE A 323 -3.20 -2.10 -16.58
C ILE A 323 -1.96 -2.11 -17.47
N ILE A 324 -0.82 -2.44 -16.89
CA ILE A 324 0.45 -2.64 -17.61
C ILE A 324 0.84 -4.08 -17.42
N TYR A 325 0.90 -4.86 -18.51
CA TYR A 325 1.34 -6.25 -18.45
C TYR A 325 2.64 -6.46 -19.24
N THR A 326 3.44 -7.45 -18.85
CA THR A 326 4.62 -7.85 -19.60
C THR A 326 4.39 -9.16 -20.33
N LEU A 327 4.95 -9.28 -21.54
CA LEU A 327 4.85 -10.50 -22.32
C LEU A 327 6.11 -10.68 -23.18
N ASP A 328 6.45 -11.93 -23.46
CA ASP A 328 7.45 -12.23 -24.48
C ASP A 328 6.88 -11.97 -25.88
N GLU A 329 7.68 -11.41 -26.77
CA GLU A 329 7.27 -11.08 -28.13
C GLU A 329 6.71 -12.30 -28.88
N LYS A 330 7.32 -13.48 -28.70
CA LYS A 330 6.84 -14.71 -29.33
C LYS A 330 5.46 -15.14 -28.83
N LYS A 331 5.15 -14.85 -27.57
CA LYS A 331 3.87 -15.20 -26.92
C LYS A 331 2.78 -14.16 -27.16
N TYR A 332 3.09 -13.01 -27.78
CA TYR A 332 2.12 -11.93 -27.97
C TYR A 332 1.06 -12.25 -29.01
N ALA A 333 1.44 -12.83 -30.15
CA ALA A 333 0.48 -13.25 -31.18
C ALA A 333 -0.53 -14.24 -30.58
N ASP A 334 -0.02 -15.22 -29.85
CA ASP A 334 -0.80 -16.26 -29.19
C ASP A 334 -1.81 -15.71 -28.17
N LEU A 335 -1.47 -14.66 -27.42
CA LEU A 335 -2.39 -14.05 -26.46
C LEU A 335 -3.46 -13.18 -27.12
N THR A 336 -3.17 -12.63 -28.30
CA THR A 336 -3.97 -11.54 -28.89
C THR A 336 -4.80 -11.95 -30.09
N LEU A 337 -4.63 -13.16 -30.60
CA LEU A 337 -5.38 -13.72 -31.70
C LEU A 337 -6.38 -14.78 -31.20
N ILE A 338 -7.48 -14.94 -31.93
CA ILE A 338 -8.44 -16.03 -31.70
C ILE A 338 -7.85 -17.32 -32.29
N GLU A 339 -7.97 -18.45 -31.60
CA GLU A 339 -7.52 -19.74 -32.14
C GLU A 339 -8.17 -20.01 -33.50
N ASP A 340 -7.35 -20.48 -34.44
CA ASP A 340 -7.72 -20.78 -35.84
C ASP A 340 -8.24 -19.59 -36.68
N ARG A 341 -8.07 -18.35 -36.20
CA ARG A 341 -8.48 -17.14 -36.93
C ARG A 341 -7.43 -16.02 -36.80
N ASN A 342 -7.06 -15.39 -37.92
CA ASN A 342 -6.15 -14.23 -37.92
C ASN A 342 -6.78 -12.92 -37.38
N TYR A 343 -7.89 -12.99 -36.65
CA TYR A 343 -8.53 -11.83 -36.02
C TYR A 343 -8.05 -11.66 -34.58
N LYS A 344 -7.96 -10.41 -34.15
CA LYS A 344 -7.60 -10.07 -32.79
C LYS A 344 -8.76 -10.35 -31.83
N ASN A 345 -8.44 -10.81 -30.63
CA ASN A 345 -9.37 -10.84 -29.51
C ASN A 345 -9.43 -9.45 -28.83
N ILE A 346 -10.27 -9.32 -27.79
CA ILE A 346 -10.47 -8.08 -27.04
C ILE A 346 -9.14 -7.52 -26.50
N ILE A 347 -8.30 -8.37 -25.89
CA ILE A 347 -6.97 -7.97 -25.40
C ILE A 347 -6.13 -7.41 -26.56
N GLY A 348 -6.11 -8.08 -27.71
CA GLY A 348 -5.38 -7.65 -28.90
C GLY A 348 -5.86 -6.32 -29.50
N HIS A 349 -7.14 -6.03 -29.38
CA HIS A 349 -7.75 -4.78 -29.82
C HIS A 349 -7.47 -3.62 -28.86
N LEU A 350 -7.60 -3.85 -27.55
CA LEU A 350 -7.47 -2.81 -26.53
C LEU A 350 -6.01 -2.51 -26.17
N THR A 351 -5.09 -3.46 -26.35
CA THR A 351 -3.70 -3.29 -25.95
C THR A 351 -2.96 -2.24 -26.78
N LYS A 352 -2.48 -1.19 -26.11
CA LYS A 352 -1.45 -0.29 -26.64
C LYS A 352 -0.05 -0.85 -26.35
N ARG A 353 0.71 -1.10 -27.43
CA ARG A 353 2.00 -1.82 -27.36
C ARG A 353 3.19 -0.90 -27.08
N PHE A 354 4.06 -1.33 -26.19
CA PHE A 354 5.35 -0.72 -25.86
C PHE A 354 6.45 -1.76 -25.99
N TYR A 355 7.21 -1.68 -27.08
CA TYR A 355 8.33 -2.58 -27.31
C TYR A 355 9.52 -2.24 -26.41
N VAL A 356 10.00 -3.25 -25.68
CA VAL A 356 11.22 -3.21 -24.87
C VAL A 356 12.36 -3.73 -25.72
N THR A 357 13.03 -2.81 -26.39
CA THR A 357 14.19 -3.07 -27.24
C THR A 357 15.50 -2.89 -26.47
N GLU A 358 16.61 -3.08 -27.15
CA GLU A 358 17.94 -2.61 -26.77
C GLU A 358 17.98 -1.12 -26.36
N LEU A 359 19.02 -0.74 -25.62
CA LEU A 359 19.28 0.66 -25.28
C LEU A 359 19.48 1.51 -26.54
N ASN A 360 18.75 2.62 -26.64
CA ASN A 360 19.02 3.60 -27.70
C ASN A 360 20.34 4.36 -27.45
N ASN A 361 20.82 5.14 -28.41
CA ASN A 361 22.09 5.87 -28.30
C ASN A 361 22.20 6.75 -27.05
N LYS A 362 21.13 7.46 -26.68
CA LYS A 362 21.14 8.33 -25.49
C LYS A 362 21.20 7.51 -24.20
N GLU A 363 20.45 6.42 -24.14
CA GLU A 363 20.49 5.50 -23.01
C GLU A 363 21.88 4.83 -22.90
N TYR A 364 22.45 4.37 -24.01
CA TYR A 364 23.78 3.76 -24.07
C TYR A 364 24.87 4.69 -23.56
N THR A 365 24.93 5.94 -24.04
CA THR A 365 25.94 6.92 -23.59
C THR A 365 25.84 7.16 -22.08
N TRP A 366 24.64 7.30 -21.55
CA TRP A 366 24.43 7.45 -20.10
C TRP A 366 24.85 6.19 -19.33
N VAL A 367 24.52 5.00 -19.84
CA VAL A 367 24.93 3.73 -19.22
C VAL A 367 26.45 3.59 -19.20
N ASN A 368 27.16 3.95 -20.26
CA ASN A 368 28.62 3.82 -20.29
C ASN A 368 29.28 4.71 -19.21
N GLN A 369 28.77 5.93 -19.02
CA GLN A 369 29.19 6.80 -17.93
C GLN A 369 28.81 6.25 -16.54
N TYR A 370 27.63 5.65 -16.43
CA TYR A 370 27.17 5.03 -15.18
C TYR A 370 28.01 3.80 -14.82
N MET A 371 28.38 2.95 -15.78
CA MET A 371 29.28 1.82 -15.62
C MET A 371 30.64 2.25 -15.07
N TYR A 372 31.21 3.33 -15.62
CA TYR A 372 32.47 3.87 -15.10
C TYR A 372 32.36 4.31 -13.65
N LYS A 373 31.27 5.00 -13.29
CA LYS A 373 31.04 5.44 -11.91
C LYS A 373 30.80 4.27 -10.96
N ALA A 374 30.03 3.27 -11.38
CA ALA A 374 29.59 2.16 -10.53
C ALA A 374 30.67 1.08 -10.34
N VAL A 375 31.43 0.75 -11.39
CA VAL A 375 32.36 -0.39 -11.41
C VAL A 375 33.71 -0.09 -12.08
N LYS A 376 33.99 1.17 -12.43
CA LYS A 376 35.25 1.61 -13.08
C LYS A 376 35.51 0.97 -14.45
N VAL A 377 34.45 0.63 -15.18
CA VAL A 377 34.50 0.05 -16.53
C VAL A 377 33.94 1.01 -17.56
N ILE A 378 34.61 1.12 -18.70
CA ILE A 378 34.13 1.82 -19.89
C ILE A 378 34.15 0.84 -21.05
N ILE A 379 33.07 0.81 -21.83
CA ILE A 379 33.04 0.11 -23.11
C ILE A 379 33.71 1.02 -24.14
N SER A 380 34.81 0.53 -24.72
CA SER A 380 35.63 1.25 -25.69
C SER A 380 34.87 1.63 -26.97
N GLY A 381 35.42 2.60 -27.71
CA GLY A 381 34.86 3.04 -28.98
C GLY A 381 34.64 1.88 -29.96
N GLY A 382 33.49 1.88 -30.62
CA GLY A 382 33.03 0.79 -31.49
C GLY A 382 32.02 -0.13 -30.80
N GLY A 383 32.10 -0.27 -29.47
CA GLY A 383 31.12 -1.06 -28.70
C GLY A 383 29.70 -0.51 -28.76
N GLN A 384 29.51 0.76 -29.12
CA GLN A 384 28.18 1.31 -29.39
C GLN A 384 27.50 0.67 -30.61
N LEU A 385 28.24 0.05 -31.54
CA LEU A 385 27.67 -0.60 -32.71
C LEU A 385 27.25 -2.06 -32.44
N THR A 386 27.61 -2.59 -31.27
CA THR A 386 27.37 -3.97 -30.86
C THR A 386 26.06 -4.07 -30.06
N ALA A 387 25.13 -4.90 -30.52
CA ALA A 387 23.82 -5.11 -29.90
C ALA A 387 23.93 -5.64 -28.46
N GLU A 388 24.89 -6.54 -28.21
CA GLU A 388 25.09 -7.17 -26.91
C GLU A 388 25.43 -6.15 -25.81
N TYR A 389 26.15 -5.08 -26.14
CA TYR A 389 26.47 -4.00 -25.20
C TYR A 389 25.31 -3.03 -25.00
N ARG A 390 24.17 -3.25 -25.65
CA ARG A 390 22.92 -2.52 -25.45
C ARG A 390 21.89 -3.33 -24.67
N GLU A 391 22.21 -4.58 -24.33
CA GLU A 391 21.35 -5.46 -23.55
C GLU A 391 21.58 -5.30 -22.04
N LEU A 392 20.52 -5.02 -21.29
CA LEU A 392 20.61 -4.71 -19.85
C LEU A 392 21.20 -5.86 -19.05
N ARG A 393 20.84 -7.10 -19.37
CA ARG A 393 21.32 -8.29 -18.66
C ARG A 393 22.80 -8.54 -18.94
N ILE A 394 23.27 -8.27 -20.16
CA ILE A 394 24.70 -8.38 -20.52
C ILE A 394 25.50 -7.31 -19.78
N LEU A 395 25.02 -6.07 -19.79
CA LEU A 395 25.64 -4.97 -19.05
C LEU A 395 25.72 -5.24 -17.54
N ARG A 396 24.66 -5.81 -16.93
CA ARG A 396 24.70 -6.24 -15.53
C ARG A 396 25.72 -7.36 -15.30
N LYS A 397 25.80 -8.35 -16.20
CA LYS A 397 26.81 -9.43 -16.13
C LYS A 397 28.23 -8.87 -16.16
N LEU A 398 28.50 -7.95 -17.08
CA LEU A 398 29.80 -7.27 -17.17
C LEU A 398 30.13 -6.50 -15.88
N ALA A 399 29.17 -5.73 -15.37
CA ALA A 399 29.35 -5.00 -14.11
C ALA A 399 29.64 -5.93 -12.93
N ALA A 400 28.92 -7.06 -12.84
CA ALA A 400 29.15 -8.06 -11.81
C ALA A 400 30.55 -8.68 -11.90
N ALA A 401 30.98 -9.10 -13.09
CA ALA A 401 32.28 -9.69 -13.33
C ALA A 401 33.43 -8.74 -12.94
N CYS A 402 33.34 -7.48 -13.34
CA CYS A 402 34.39 -6.49 -13.03
C CYS A 402 34.47 -6.13 -11.55
N LYS A 403 33.33 -6.11 -10.83
CA LYS A 403 33.32 -5.88 -9.38
C LYS A 403 34.04 -6.99 -8.60
N VAL A 404 33.94 -8.24 -9.07
CA VAL A 404 34.68 -9.36 -8.48
C VAL A 404 36.19 -9.16 -8.66
N LEU A 405 36.62 -8.80 -9.87
CA LEU A 405 38.04 -8.57 -10.19
C LEU A 405 38.64 -7.41 -9.39
N SER A 406 37.93 -6.29 -9.21
CA SER A 406 38.42 -5.17 -8.40
C SER A 406 38.56 -5.53 -6.91
N THR A 407 37.71 -6.43 -6.41
CA THR A 407 37.76 -6.88 -5.01
C THR A 407 38.94 -7.82 -4.76
N ILE A 408 39.30 -8.64 -5.76
CA ILE A 408 40.47 -9.53 -5.70
C ILE A 408 41.77 -8.71 -5.73
N ASN A 409 41.86 -7.70 -6.58
CA ASN A 409 43.06 -6.87 -6.72
C ASN A 409 43.28 -5.88 -5.57
N GLY A 410 42.23 -5.53 -4.80
CA GLY A 410 42.33 -4.66 -3.62
C GLY A 410 42.67 -5.39 -2.31
N ARG A 411 42.88 -6.71 -2.34
CA ARG A 411 43.34 -7.53 -1.21
C ARG A 411 44.80 -7.97 -1.33
N ARG A 412 45.59 -7.32 -2.18
CA ARG A 412 47.05 -7.49 -2.28
C ARG A 412 47.78 -6.29 -1.70
#